data_AF-A0A0L0C043-F1
#
_entry.id   AF-A0A0L0C043-F1
#
_cell.length_a   1.000
_cell.length_b   1.000
_cell.length_c   1.000
_cell.angle_alpha   90.00
_cell.angle_beta   90.00
_cell.angle_gamma   90.00
#
_symmetry.space_group_name_H-M   'P 1'
#
loop_
_entity.id
_entity.type
_entity.pdbx_description
1 polymer ?
#
loop_
_entity_poly.entity_id
_entity_poly.type
_entity_poly.pdbx_seq_one_letter_code
_entity_poly.pdbx_strand_id
1 'polypeptide(L)' 'MFQPSKQQVLRLYKHLIRYGNQLQLTDKSYFLGRVRREFRENSQETELHKIEFNFKRGETLLRKGRIL' A
#
# COMPACT_ATOMS: atom_id res chain seq x y z
N MET A 1 -3.78 -17.63 -9.06
CA MET A 1 -3.60 -16.16 -9.11
C MET A 1 -4.63 -15.55 -8.18
N PHE A 2 -4.20 -14.70 -7.25
CA PHE A 2 -5.06 -14.06 -6.25
C PHE A 2 -5.34 -12.62 -6.67
N GLN A 3 -6.62 -12.27 -6.80
CA GLN A 3 -7.05 -10.90 -7.05
C GLN A 3 -7.77 -10.37 -5.78
N PRO A 4 -7.24 -9.33 -5.12
CA PRO A 4 -7.90 -8.73 -3.97
C PRO A 4 -9.19 -8.03 -4.39
N SER A 5 -10.21 -8.10 -3.55
CA SER A 5 -11.44 -7.34 -3.74
C SER A 5 -11.19 -5.84 -3.55
N LYS A 6 -12.05 -4.99 -4.13
CA LYS A 6 -11.99 -3.53 -3.95
C LYS A 6 -11.98 -3.14 -2.47
N GLN A 7 -12.73 -3.86 -1.63
CA GLN A 7 -12.77 -3.61 -0.18
C GLN A 7 -11.43 -3.93 0.48
N GLN A 8 -10.77 -5.03 0.10
CA GLN A 8 -9.46 -5.40 0.61
C GLN A 8 -8.40 -4.34 0.24
N VAL A 9 -8.42 -3.86 -1.00
CA VAL A 9 -7.51 -2.79 -1.46
C VAL A 9 -7.73 -1.49 -0.67
N LEU A 10 -8.98 -1.07 -0.48
CA LEU A 10 -9.30 0.13 0.30
C LEU A 10 -8.93 -0.02 1.78
N ARG A 11 -9.07 -1.22 2.35
CA ARG A 11 -8.64 -1.51 3.72
C ARG A 11 -7.13 -1.41 3.86
N LEU A 12 -6.37 -2.00 2.93
CA LEU A 12 -4.91 -1.90 2.89
C LEU A 12 -4.46 -0.43 2.80
N TYR A 13 -5.07 0.36 1.91
CA TYR A 13 -4.79 1.79 1.83
C TYR A 13 -5.00 2.50 3.18
N LYS A 14 -6.15 2.30 3.84
CA LYS A 14 -6.42 2.90 5.16
C LYS A 14 -5.40 2.47 6.22
N HIS A 15 -5.01 1.20 6.22
CA HIS A 15 -4.00 0.70 7.16
C HIS A 15 -2.63 1.34 6.91
N LEU A 16 -2.20 1.48 5.65
CA LEU A 16 -0.94 2.14 5.30
C LEU A 16 -0.93 3.61 5.72
N ILE A 17 -2.03 4.34 5.56
CA ILE A 17 -2.15 5.72 6.03
C ILE A 17 -2.03 5.80 7.56
N ARG A 18 -2.70 4.89 8.30
CA ARG A 18 -2.60 4.83 9.76
C ARG A 18 -1.18 4.51 10.23
N TYR A 19 -0.53 3.54 9.59
CA TYR A 19 0.86 3.20 9.86
C TYR A 19 1.79 4.39 9.61
N GLY A 20 1.63 5.07 8.48
CA GLY A 20 2.41 6.28 8.13
C GLY A 20 2.30 7.38 9.17
N ASN A 21 1.13 7.57 9.77
CA ASN A 21 0.93 8.56 10.84
C ASN A 21 1.65 8.21 12.15
N GLN A 22 1.92 6.92 12.39
CA GLN A 22 2.61 6.41 13.59
C GLN A 22 4.14 6.44 13.46
N LEU A 23 4.68 6.62 12.25
CA LEU A 23 6.13 6.72 12.01
C LEU A 23 6.74 7.88 12.81
N GLN A 24 7.86 7.63 13.48
CA GLN A 24 8.56 8.65 14.28
C GLN A 24 9.80 9.18 13.56
N LEU A 25 10.51 8.31 12.85
CA LEU A 25 11.83 8.59 12.28
C LEU A 25 11.79 8.83 10.76
N THR A 26 10.59 8.89 10.17
CA THR A 26 10.40 9.08 8.72
C THR A 26 9.55 10.31 8.50
N ASP A 27 9.86 11.07 7.44
CA ASP A 27 8.98 12.14 6.97
C ASP A 27 7.60 11.56 6.60
N LYS A 28 6.60 11.89 7.42
CA LYS A 28 5.22 11.45 7.26
C LYS A 28 4.61 11.96 5.96
N SER A 29 4.87 13.20 5.60
CA SER A 29 4.33 13.82 4.38
C SER A 29 4.89 13.11 3.15
N TYR A 30 6.19 12.80 3.16
CA TYR A 30 6.82 12.04 2.10
C TYR A 30 6.23 10.63 1.99
N PHE A 31 6.14 9.89 3.10
CA PHE A 31 5.61 8.53 3.10
C PHE A 31 4.16 8.49 2.60
N LEU A 32 3.29 9.34 3.14
CA LEU A 32 1.89 9.41 2.74
C LEU A 32 1.73 9.84 1.28
N GLY A 33 2.56 10.78 0.81
CA GLY A 33 2.63 11.19 -0.59
C GLY A 33 2.99 10.04 -1.51
N ARG A 34 4.00 9.25 -1.15
CA ARG A 34 4.42 8.05 -1.91
C ARG A 34 3.30 7.01 -1.96
N VAL A 35 2.67 6.68 -0.83
CA VAL A 35 1.53 5.73 -0.79
C VAL A 35 0.38 6.19 -1.69
N ARG A 36 -0.03 7.46 -1.60
CA ARG A 36 -1.10 8.03 -2.44
C ARG A 36 -0.76 7.96 -3.92
N ARG A 37 0.49 8.24 -4.27
CA ARG A 37 0.99 8.19 -5.65
C ARG A 37 0.94 6.77 -6.20
N GLU A 38 1.48 5.78 -5.49
CA GLU A 38 1.47 4.38 -5.94
C GLU A 38 0.05 3.86 -6.17
N PHE A 39 -0.88 4.12 -5.26
CA PHE A 39 -2.28 3.70 -5.43
C PHE A 39 -2.98 4.40 -6.61
N ARG A 40 -2.62 5.66 -6.89
CA ARG A 40 -3.19 6.41 -8.03
C ARG A 40 -2.64 5.89 -9.35
N GLU A 41 -1.32 5.72 -9.46
CA GLU A 41 -0.65 5.23 -10.67
C GLU A 41 -1.07 3.79 -11.02
N ASN A 42 -1.30 2.94 -10.02
CA ASN A 42 -1.73 1.55 -10.23
C ASN A 42 -3.27 1.38 -10.22
N SER A 43 -4.06 2.46 -10.21
CA SER A 43 -5.53 2.37 -10.11
C SER A 43 -6.21 1.76 -11.35
N GLN A 44 -5.53 1.83 -12.50
CA GLN A 44 -5.98 1.27 -13.78
C GLN A 44 -5.17 0.03 -14.18
N GLU A 45 -4.38 -0.54 -13.27
CA GLU A 45 -3.62 -1.75 -13.56
C GLU A 45 -4.58 -2.93 -13.77
N THR A 46 -4.46 -3.60 -14.91
CA THR A 46 -5.32 -4.73 -15.32
C THR A 46 -4.59 -6.06 -15.19
N GLU A 47 -3.26 -6.04 -15.11
CA GLU A 47 -2.44 -7.24 -14.99
C GLU A 47 -2.58 -7.88 -13.60
N LEU A 48 -3.25 -9.03 -13.54
CA LEU A 48 -3.53 -9.74 -12.29
C LEU A 48 -2.28 -10.01 -11.45
N HIS A 49 -1.16 -10.36 -12.11
CA HIS A 49 0.10 -10.64 -11.43
C HIS A 49 0.69 -9.39 -10.74
N LYS A 50 0.54 -8.21 -11.35
CA LYS A 50 0.99 -6.95 -10.76
C LYS A 50 0.08 -6.50 -9.62
N ILE A 51 -1.23 -6.67 -9.78
CA ILE A 51 -2.20 -6.39 -8.70
C ILE A 51 -1.88 -7.26 -7.48
N GLU A 52 -1.68 -8.56 -7.69
CA GLU A 52 -1.33 -9.51 -6.64
C GLU A 52 -0.01 -9.11 -5.95
N PHE A 53 1.02 -8.79 -6.73
CA PHE A 53 2.33 -8.39 -6.24
C PHE A 53 2.25 -7.11 -5.39
N ASN A 54 1.62 -6.06 -5.91
CA ASN A 54 1.48 -4.77 -5.23
C ASN A 54 0.68 -4.91 -3.94
N PHE A 55 -0.40 -5.69 -3.95
CA PHE A 55 -1.20 -5.95 -2.76
C PHE A 55 -0.38 -6.68 -1.68
N LYS A 56 0.32 -7.76 -2.03
CA LYS A 56 1.18 -8.50 -1.11
C LYS A 56 2.34 -7.67 -0.58
N ARG A 57 2.89 -6.77 -1.41
CA ARG A 57 3.95 -5.84 -1.02
C ARG A 57 3.45 -4.91 0.09
N GLY A 58 2.27 -4.30 -0.07
CA GLY A 58 1.67 -3.44 0.95
C GLY A 58 1.38 -4.17 2.26
N GLU A 59 0.79 -5.37 2.19
CA GLU A 59 0.55 -6.23 3.36
C GLU A 59 1.86 -6.60 4.07
N THR A 60 2.92 -6.90 3.31
CA THR A 60 4.23 -7.23 3.86
C THR A 60 4.86 -6.05 4.60
N LEU A 61 4.71 -4.83 4.07
CA LEU A 61 5.18 -3.61 4.73
C LEU A 61 4.50 -3.44 6.10
N LEU A 62 3.18 -3.61 6.16
CA LEU A 62 2.43 -3.52 7.42
C LEU A 62 2.83 -4.61 8.41
N ARG A 63 2.99 -5.86 7.95
CA ARG A 63 3.35 -6.99 8.81
C ARG A 63 4.76 -6.87 9.39
N LYS A 64 5.72 -6.39 8.60
CA LYS A 64 7.13 -6.30 9.01
C LYS A 64 7.48 -4.96 9.67
N GLY A 65 6.64 -3.94 9.50
CA GLY A 65 6.95 -2.57 9.92
C GLY A 65 8.21 -2.00 9.26
N ARG A 66 8.63 -2.57 8.13
CA ARG A 66 9.82 -2.15 7.38
C ARG A 66 9.40 -1.45 6.11
N ILE A 67 9.75 -0.18 6.02
CA ILE A 67 9.83 0.54 4.76
C ILE A 67 11.03 -0.07 4.02
N LEU A 68 10.79 -0.84 2.96
CA LEU A 68 11.83 -1.35 2.07
C LEU A 68 12.32 -0.25 1.14
#